data_AF-N8TYQ2-F1
#
_entry.id   AF-N8TYQ2-F1
#
_cell.length_a   1.000
_cell.length_b   1.000
_cell.length_c   1.000
_cell.angle_alpha   90.00
_cell.angle_beta   90.00
_cell.angle_gamma   90.00
#
_symmetry.space_group_name_H-M   'P 1'
#
loop_
_entity.id
_entity.type
_entity.pdbx_description
1 polymer ?
#
loop_
_entity_poly.entity_id
_entity_poly.type
_entity_poly.pdbx_seq_one_letter_code
_entity_poly.pdbx_strand_id
1 'polypeptide(L)'
;MQIDIKTSNVKPIRNTYKYIEKRFGDKVASRYQEASYDIQEEINFHYRPLWQPEHEIFDTSRTVIKMQDWYVLKDPRQLYYGSYTQTRARQQEVLESNFTFVEKNHLLVNIPAALLEKAEKLLLPLRHYEWGANMNNSFITGYAYGATLTNATMFATMDRLGSAQYLSRIGLLLDGNQGTSLEQAKQDWLGCACWQPLRQSMEQMFVVKDWYELFIAQNLVFDGYFYPLVKLIVDRDLVAHGAAAISLLTAFMNEWFEETQPWVNSVLKTTAAESEHNRQQLISWIANWQGQARSAVLALLQAFDGDETDLELLDDLFAKRLSKIGLNLVEVAA
;
A
#
# COMPACT_ATOMS: atom_id res chain seq x y z
N MET A 1 3.92 47.91 4.48
CA MET A 1 3.36 48.47 3.24
C MET A 1 3.22 47.29 2.28
N GLN A 2 2.01 46.78 2.11
CA GLN A 2 1.74 45.61 1.27
C GLN A 2 1.47 46.11 -0.15
N ILE A 3 2.33 45.77 -1.10
CA ILE A 3 2.20 46.18 -2.50
C ILE A 3 1.30 45.14 -3.18
N ASP A 4 0.02 45.46 -3.34
CA ASP A 4 -0.89 44.64 -4.16
C ASP A 4 -0.73 45.00 -5.64
N ILE A 5 -0.18 44.05 -6.40
CA ILE A 5 -0.03 44.19 -7.85
C ILE A 5 -1.42 44.08 -8.49
N LYS A 6 -1.90 45.16 -9.09
CA LYS A 6 -3.17 45.16 -9.84
C LYS A 6 -3.00 44.40 -11.15
N THR A 7 -3.72 43.29 -11.30
CA THR A 7 -3.84 42.54 -12.56
C THR A 7 -5.17 42.85 -13.24
N SER A 8 -5.20 42.85 -14.57
CA SER A 8 -6.44 42.95 -15.35
C SER A 8 -7.18 41.60 -15.30
N ASN A 9 -8.38 41.58 -14.73
CA ASN A 9 -9.21 40.38 -14.67
C ASN A 9 -10.04 40.22 -15.94
N VAL A 10 -9.89 39.09 -16.63
CA VAL A 10 -10.74 38.69 -17.75
C VAL A 10 -11.89 37.83 -17.21
N LYS A 11 -13.14 38.14 -17.60
CA LYS A 11 -14.31 37.35 -17.19
C LYS A 11 -14.37 36.04 -18.01
N PRO A 12 -14.24 34.86 -17.38
CA PRO A 12 -14.33 33.58 -18.10
C PRO A 12 -15.78 33.26 -18.50
N ILE A 13 -15.95 32.48 -19.58
CA ILE A 13 -17.27 31.98 -20.03
C ILE A 13 -17.80 30.89 -19.09
N ARG A 14 -16.89 30.07 -18.52
CA ARG A 14 -17.16 28.99 -17.56
C ARG A 14 -15.94 28.80 -16.67
N ASN A 15 -16.12 28.23 -15.47
CA ASN A 15 -15.03 28.07 -14.51
C ASN A 15 -14.30 26.70 -14.59
N THR A 16 -14.97 25.68 -15.12
CA THR A 16 -14.41 24.31 -15.24
C THR A 16 -15.12 23.53 -16.36
N TYR A 17 -14.73 22.26 -16.55
CA TYR A 17 -15.38 21.35 -17.49
C TYR A 17 -16.80 20.97 -17.04
N LYS A 18 -17.68 20.67 -17.99
CA LYS A 18 -19.10 20.45 -17.70
C LYS A 18 -19.36 19.23 -16.81
N TYR A 19 -18.55 18.17 -16.92
CA TYR A 19 -18.67 16.99 -16.06
C TYR A 19 -18.26 17.29 -14.62
N ILE A 20 -17.21 18.08 -14.42
CA ILE A 20 -16.80 18.58 -13.09
C ILE A 20 -17.88 19.51 -12.50
N GLU A 21 -18.43 20.43 -13.30
CA GLU A 21 -19.52 21.31 -12.89
C GLU A 21 -20.74 20.52 -12.40
N LYS A 22 -21.11 19.44 -13.10
CA LYS A 22 -22.23 18.56 -12.70
C LYS A 22 -22.00 17.95 -11.31
N ARG A 23 -20.76 17.62 -10.94
CA ARG A 23 -20.42 17.01 -9.65
C ARG A 23 -20.24 18.04 -8.52
N PHE A 24 -19.63 19.19 -8.80
CA PHE A 24 -19.15 20.11 -7.77
C PHE A 24 -19.71 21.52 -7.83
N GLY A 25 -20.56 21.82 -8.83
CA GLY A 25 -21.11 23.13 -9.12
C GLY A 25 -20.20 24.00 -10.00
N ASP A 26 -20.73 25.13 -10.49
CA ASP A 26 -19.98 26.09 -11.32
C ASP A 26 -19.05 26.96 -10.47
N LYS A 27 -17.88 26.41 -10.19
CA LYS A 27 -16.77 27.06 -9.49
C LYS A 27 -15.44 26.62 -10.08
N VAL A 28 -14.38 27.34 -9.78
CA VAL A 28 -13.02 26.93 -10.15
C VAL A 28 -12.71 25.60 -9.47
N ALA A 29 -12.43 24.58 -10.27
CA ALA A 29 -12.13 23.25 -9.78
C ALA A 29 -10.66 23.12 -9.34
N SER A 30 -10.38 22.18 -8.45
CA SER A 30 -9.00 21.84 -8.11
C SER A 30 -8.34 21.05 -9.24
N ARG A 31 -7.00 21.07 -9.30
CA ARG A 31 -6.23 20.22 -10.23
C ARG A 31 -6.56 18.75 -10.06
N TYR A 32 -6.75 18.29 -8.82
CA TYR A 32 -7.16 16.92 -8.53
C TYR A 32 -8.53 16.58 -9.11
N GLN A 33 -9.51 17.49 -8.99
CA GLN A 33 -10.86 17.28 -9.53
C GLN A 33 -10.83 17.09 -11.06
N GLU A 34 -10.20 18.02 -11.77
CA GLU A 34 -10.11 17.95 -13.24
C GLU A 34 -9.25 16.79 -13.74
N ALA A 35 -8.31 16.30 -12.94
CA ALA A 35 -7.43 15.18 -13.30
C ALA A 35 -7.97 13.79 -12.92
N SER A 36 -9.11 13.68 -12.22
CA SER A 36 -9.52 12.40 -11.61
C SER A 36 -10.99 12.05 -11.76
N TYR A 37 -11.91 12.99 -11.97
CA TYR A 37 -13.35 12.68 -12.01
C TYR A 37 -13.87 12.58 -13.44
N ASP A 38 -14.65 11.53 -13.73
CA ASP A 38 -15.32 11.24 -15.01
C ASP A 38 -14.43 11.26 -16.25
N ILE A 39 -13.14 10.95 -16.08
CA ILE A 39 -12.18 10.83 -17.19
C ILE A 39 -12.10 9.41 -17.78
N GLN A 40 -12.70 8.42 -17.11
CA GLN A 40 -12.75 7.03 -17.58
C GLN A 40 -13.89 6.87 -18.58
N GLU A 41 -13.71 6.07 -19.62
CA GLU A 41 -14.79 5.68 -20.51
C GLU A 41 -15.80 4.77 -19.78
N GLU A 42 -17.10 4.99 -20.01
CA GLU A 42 -18.17 4.26 -19.27
C GLU A 42 -19.10 3.46 -20.18
N ILE A 43 -19.29 3.86 -21.44
CA ILE A 43 -20.30 3.31 -22.35
C ILE A 43 -19.82 3.26 -23.79
N ASN A 44 -20.55 2.54 -24.63
CA ASN A 44 -20.32 2.41 -26.07
C ASN A 44 -18.96 1.76 -26.43
N PHE A 45 -18.54 0.77 -25.66
CA PHE A 45 -17.41 -0.07 -26.03
C PHE A 45 -17.72 -0.83 -27.32
N HIS A 46 -16.75 -0.84 -28.23
CA HIS A 46 -16.95 -1.38 -29.57
C HIS A 46 -16.77 -2.91 -29.63
N TYR A 47 -16.01 -3.47 -28.69
CA TYR A 47 -15.62 -4.86 -28.67
C TYR A 47 -15.59 -5.39 -27.24
N ARG A 48 -15.98 -6.66 -27.07
CA ARG A 48 -15.81 -7.38 -25.81
C ARG A 48 -14.34 -7.77 -25.60
N PRO A 49 -13.85 -7.82 -24.34
CA PRO A 49 -12.52 -8.34 -24.05
C PRO A 49 -12.38 -9.80 -24.49
N LEU A 50 -11.37 -10.12 -25.31
CA LEU A 50 -11.13 -11.50 -25.77
C LEU A 50 -10.72 -12.44 -24.64
N TRP A 51 -10.13 -11.91 -23.58
CA TRP A 51 -9.61 -12.65 -22.43
C TRP A 51 -10.65 -12.81 -21.31
N GLN A 52 -11.79 -12.10 -21.38
CA GLN A 52 -12.91 -12.26 -20.45
C GLN A 52 -14.24 -11.71 -21.04
N PRO A 53 -14.86 -12.45 -21.97
CA PRO A 53 -15.99 -11.95 -22.77
C PRO A 53 -17.28 -11.67 -21.98
N GLU A 54 -17.42 -12.22 -20.77
CA GLU A 54 -18.60 -12.04 -19.92
C GLU A 54 -18.75 -10.62 -19.34
N HIS A 55 -17.68 -9.82 -19.38
CA HIS A 55 -17.67 -8.44 -18.90
C HIS A 55 -17.46 -7.43 -20.03
N GLU A 56 -17.84 -6.19 -19.80
CA GLU A 56 -17.41 -5.06 -20.64
C GLU A 56 -15.98 -4.58 -20.27
N ILE A 57 -15.44 -3.65 -21.06
CA ILE A 57 -14.27 -2.85 -20.68
C ILE A 57 -14.71 -1.94 -19.52
N PHE A 58 -13.94 -1.87 -18.43
CA PHE A 58 -14.31 -1.18 -17.18
C PHE A 58 -15.71 -1.55 -16.65
N ASP A 59 -15.86 -2.80 -16.19
CA ASP A 59 -17.14 -3.34 -15.76
C ASP A 59 -17.23 -3.41 -14.22
N THR A 60 -18.24 -2.74 -13.66
CA THR A 60 -18.49 -2.71 -12.20
C THR A 60 -18.88 -4.06 -11.61
N SER A 61 -19.31 -5.02 -12.44
CA SER A 61 -19.64 -6.39 -12.01
C SER A 61 -18.42 -7.28 -11.74
N ARG A 62 -17.20 -6.78 -11.97
CA ARG A 62 -15.94 -7.47 -11.67
C ARG A 62 -15.63 -7.57 -10.17
N THR A 63 -16.48 -6.95 -9.35
CA THR A 63 -16.54 -7.18 -7.92
C THR A 63 -17.99 -7.38 -7.49
N VAL A 64 -18.18 -8.14 -6.42
CA VAL A 64 -19.50 -8.31 -5.78
C VAL A 64 -19.95 -7.01 -5.09
N ILE A 65 -19.02 -6.13 -4.72
CA ILE A 65 -19.32 -4.82 -4.11
C ILE A 65 -20.16 -3.96 -5.06
N LYS A 66 -21.18 -3.28 -4.50
CA LYS A 66 -22.06 -2.39 -5.24
C LYS A 66 -21.96 -0.96 -4.73
N MET A 67 -21.70 -0.03 -5.63
CA MET A 67 -21.68 1.41 -5.35
C MET A 67 -22.65 2.11 -6.29
N GLN A 68 -23.39 3.11 -5.80
CA GLN A 68 -24.17 4.00 -6.65
C GLN A 68 -23.27 4.88 -7.51
N ASP A 69 -22.15 5.33 -6.95
CA ASP A 69 -21.15 6.14 -7.65
C ASP A 69 -19.75 5.74 -7.19
N TRP A 70 -18.99 5.09 -8.06
CA TRP A 70 -17.62 4.66 -7.74
C TRP A 70 -16.64 5.82 -7.53
N TYR A 71 -16.94 7.03 -8.04
CA TYR A 71 -16.09 8.21 -7.87
C TYR A 71 -16.12 8.80 -6.45
N VAL A 72 -16.98 8.30 -5.56
CA VAL A 72 -16.93 8.62 -4.12
C VAL A 72 -15.75 7.94 -3.42
N LEU A 73 -15.19 6.88 -4.03
CA LEU A 73 -13.98 6.21 -3.57
C LEU A 73 -12.78 7.04 -4.00
N LYS A 74 -12.15 7.71 -3.04
CA LYS A 74 -11.08 8.69 -3.30
C LYS A 74 -10.01 8.69 -2.24
N ASP A 75 -8.82 9.07 -2.69
CA ASP A 75 -7.70 9.39 -1.82
C ASP A 75 -7.87 10.79 -1.19
N PRO A 76 -7.98 10.89 0.15
CA PRO A 76 -8.11 12.19 0.83
C PRO A 76 -6.87 13.08 0.68
N ARG A 77 -5.70 12.53 0.32
CA ARG A 77 -4.49 13.30 0.02
C ARG A 77 -4.59 14.09 -1.29
N GLN A 78 -5.59 13.78 -2.13
CA GLN A 78 -5.82 14.43 -3.42
C GLN A 78 -4.59 14.40 -4.34
N LEU A 79 -3.93 13.24 -4.38
CA LEU A 79 -2.81 13.01 -5.28
C LEU A 79 -3.33 12.89 -6.72
N TYR A 80 -2.83 13.78 -7.59
CA TYR A 80 -2.81 13.57 -9.04
C TYR A 80 -1.35 13.42 -9.47
N TYR A 81 -1.08 13.03 -10.71
CA TYR A 81 0.28 12.67 -11.16
C TYR A 81 1.36 13.66 -10.70
N GLY A 82 1.13 14.97 -10.87
CA GLY A 82 2.10 16.01 -10.49
C GLY A 82 2.33 16.12 -8.98
N SER A 83 1.28 16.05 -8.14
CA SER A 83 1.48 16.10 -6.69
C SER A 83 2.05 14.79 -6.14
N TYR A 84 1.69 13.64 -6.72
CA TYR A 84 2.28 12.35 -6.38
C TYR A 84 3.80 12.33 -6.61
N THR A 85 4.25 12.68 -7.81
CA THR A 85 5.68 12.63 -8.15
C THR A 85 6.49 13.64 -7.34
N GLN A 86 5.94 14.82 -7.03
CA GLN A 86 6.61 15.78 -6.15
C GLN A 86 6.75 15.27 -4.71
N THR A 87 5.72 14.63 -4.16
CA THR A 87 5.80 14.03 -2.82
C THR A 87 6.83 12.92 -2.78
N ARG A 88 6.80 11.99 -3.75
CA ARG A 88 7.77 10.89 -3.82
C ARG A 88 9.20 11.37 -4.13
N ALA A 89 9.37 12.43 -4.92
CA ALA A 89 10.68 13.02 -5.19
C ALA A 89 11.34 13.55 -3.90
N ARG A 90 10.58 14.18 -3.00
CA ARG A 90 11.11 14.63 -1.69
C ARG A 90 11.45 13.46 -0.78
N GLN A 91 10.56 12.45 -0.72
CA GLN A 91 10.80 11.26 0.11
C GLN A 91 12.02 10.46 -0.35
N GLN A 92 12.21 10.31 -1.67
CA GLN A 92 13.41 9.64 -2.19
C GLN A 92 14.67 10.47 -1.92
N GLU A 93 14.65 11.81 -2.01
CA GLU A 93 15.81 12.64 -1.63
C GLU A 93 16.24 12.42 -0.17
N VAL A 94 15.28 12.31 0.74
CA VAL A 94 15.54 12.01 2.16
C VAL A 94 16.17 10.62 2.30
N LEU A 95 15.60 9.60 1.65
CA LEU A 95 16.13 8.25 1.74
C LEU A 95 17.52 8.13 1.10
N GLU A 96 17.76 8.74 -0.07
CA GLU A 96 19.09 8.82 -0.69
C GLU A 96 20.12 9.46 0.24
N SER A 97 19.72 10.52 0.96
CA SER A 97 20.56 11.16 1.96
C SER A 97 20.91 10.21 3.10
N ASN A 98 19.93 9.44 3.59
CA ASN A 98 20.15 8.41 4.62
C ASN A 98 21.12 7.34 4.15
N PHE A 99 20.94 6.78 2.95
CA PHE A 99 21.87 5.79 2.37
C PHE A 99 23.28 6.37 2.26
N THR A 100 23.41 7.58 1.72
CA THR A 100 24.70 8.28 1.60
C THR A 100 25.36 8.51 2.96
N PHE A 101 24.58 8.88 3.97
CA PHE A 101 25.07 9.10 5.33
C PHE A 101 25.57 7.80 5.97
N VAL A 102 24.81 6.71 5.86
CA VAL A 102 25.19 5.38 6.39
C VAL A 102 26.49 4.90 5.75
N GLU A 103 26.60 5.02 4.42
CA GLU A 103 27.77 4.57 3.66
C GLU A 103 29.02 5.41 3.97
N LYS A 104 28.93 6.75 3.87
CA LYS A 104 30.09 7.64 4.08
C LYS A 104 30.66 7.62 5.48
N ASN A 105 29.81 7.36 6.49
CA ASN A 105 30.25 7.30 7.88
C ASN A 105 30.56 5.86 8.33
N HIS A 106 30.54 4.89 7.42
CA HIS A 106 30.81 3.47 7.69
C HIS A 106 29.99 2.91 8.88
N LEU A 107 28.73 3.34 9.01
CA LEU A 107 27.94 3.05 10.22
C LEU A 107 27.69 1.55 10.41
N LEU A 108 27.69 0.77 9.32
CA LEU A 108 27.48 -0.67 9.35
C LEU A 108 28.67 -1.43 9.95
N VAL A 109 29.90 -0.89 9.87
CA VAL A 109 31.13 -1.56 10.36
C VAL A 109 31.10 -1.76 11.89
N ASN A 110 30.42 -0.88 12.60
CA ASN A 110 30.31 -0.94 14.06
C ASN A 110 29.13 -1.80 14.54
N ILE A 111 28.31 -2.32 13.63
CA ILE A 111 27.18 -3.18 13.97
C ILE A 111 27.67 -4.63 14.08
N PRO A 112 27.36 -5.34 15.18
CA PRO A 112 27.67 -6.77 15.30
C PRO A 112 27.14 -7.58 14.10
N ALA A 113 27.98 -8.48 13.57
CA ALA A 113 27.64 -9.28 12.38
C ALA A 113 26.31 -10.04 12.53
N ALA A 114 26.01 -10.57 13.72
CA ALA A 114 24.76 -11.26 14.00
C ALA A 114 23.51 -10.37 13.83
N LEU A 115 23.61 -9.06 14.13
CA LEU A 115 22.51 -8.12 13.92
C LEU A 115 22.35 -7.75 12.44
N LEU A 116 23.45 -7.63 11.70
CA LEU A 116 23.39 -7.44 10.25
C LEU A 116 22.77 -8.66 9.56
N GLU A 117 23.18 -9.86 9.93
CA GLU A 117 22.60 -11.11 9.43
C GLU A 117 21.10 -11.21 9.77
N LYS A 118 20.69 -10.81 10.99
CA LYS A 118 19.28 -10.73 11.36
C LYS A 118 18.51 -9.72 10.50
N ALA A 119 19.09 -8.55 10.24
CA ALA A 119 18.52 -7.54 9.34
C ALA A 119 18.38 -8.05 7.90
N GLU A 120 19.39 -8.74 7.37
CA GLU A 120 19.35 -9.33 6.02
C GLU A 120 18.24 -10.37 5.91
N LYS A 121 18.19 -11.31 6.85
CA LYS A 121 17.20 -12.40 6.90
C LYS A 121 15.77 -11.88 7.03
N LEU A 122 15.57 -10.76 7.72
CA LEU A 122 14.25 -10.12 7.87
C LEU A 122 13.87 -9.30 6.62
N LEU A 123 14.74 -8.37 6.23
CA LEU A 123 14.37 -7.28 5.31
C LEU A 123 14.43 -7.71 3.85
N LEU A 124 15.46 -8.45 3.44
CA LEU A 124 15.69 -8.71 2.02
C LEU A 124 14.61 -9.61 1.40
N PRO A 125 14.11 -10.68 2.05
CA PRO A 125 13.02 -11.49 1.49
C PRO A 125 11.73 -10.69 1.27
N LEU A 126 11.47 -9.64 2.06
CA LEU A 126 10.27 -8.79 1.91
C LEU A 126 10.22 -8.06 0.56
N ARG A 127 11.32 -7.96 -0.20
CA ARG A 127 11.27 -7.45 -1.58
C ARG A 127 10.35 -8.28 -2.48
N HIS A 128 10.16 -9.57 -2.16
CA HIS A 128 9.25 -10.46 -2.87
C HIS A 128 7.79 -10.22 -2.47
N TYR A 129 7.54 -9.89 -1.21
CA TYR A 129 6.24 -9.40 -0.75
C TYR A 129 5.86 -8.09 -1.45
N GLU A 130 6.77 -7.11 -1.45
CA GLU A 130 6.57 -5.82 -2.14
C GLU A 130 6.36 -6.01 -3.65
N TRP A 131 7.10 -6.90 -4.30
CA TRP A 131 6.86 -7.24 -5.71
C TRP A 131 5.47 -7.86 -5.94
N GLY A 132 5.02 -8.75 -5.06
CA GLY A 132 3.67 -9.28 -5.16
C GLY A 132 2.61 -8.22 -4.90
N ALA A 133 2.82 -7.32 -3.94
CA ALA A 133 1.94 -6.20 -3.66
C ALA A 133 1.86 -5.20 -4.83
N ASN A 134 2.96 -5.02 -5.56
CA ASN A 134 2.99 -4.31 -6.84
C ASN A 134 2.07 -5.00 -7.85
N MET A 135 2.24 -6.31 -8.09
CA MET A 135 1.41 -7.06 -9.03
C MET A 135 -0.08 -7.00 -8.66
N ASN A 136 -0.41 -7.15 -7.37
CA ASN A 136 -1.77 -7.08 -6.86
C ASN A 136 -2.39 -5.71 -7.09
N ASN A 137 -1.68 -4.61 -6.77
CA ASN A 137 -2.18 -3.26 -7.02
C ASN A 137 -2.27 -2.94 -8.52
N SER A 138 -1.37 -3.47 -9.35
CA SER A 138 -1.44 -3.33 -10.80
C SER A 138 -2.69 -4.01 -11.37
N PHE A 139 -3.01 -5.20 -10.89
CA PHE A 139 -4.27 -5.87 -11.20
C PHE A 139 -5.46 -5.02 -10.77
N ILE A 140 -5.47 -4.52 -9.53
CA ILE A 140 -6.55 -3.65 -9.05
C ILE A 140 -6.70 -2.41 -9.93
N THR A 141 -5.62 -1.74 -10.33
CA THR A 141 -5.71 -0.59 -11.25
C THR A 141 -6.37 -0.95 -12.58
N GLY A 142 -6.04 -2.11 -13.14
CA GLY A 142 -6.56 -2.54 -14.44
C GLY A 142 -8.04 -2.96 -14.42
N TYR A 143 -8.56 -3.35 -13.26
CA TYR A 143 -9.89 -3.97 -13.14
C TYR A 143 -10.87 -3.20 -12.26
N ALA A 144 -10.40 -2.33 -11.36
CA ALA A 144 -11.25 -1.48 -10.56
C ALA A 144 -11.90 -0.39 -11.42
N TYR A 145 -13.00 0.17 -10.90
CA TYR A 145 -13.78 1.19 -11.59
C TYR A 145 -13.59 2.56 -10.93
N GLY A 146 -13.46 3.60 -11.76
CA GLY A 146 -13.38 4.99 -11.33
C GLY A 146 -11.94 5.49 -11.22
N ALA A 147 -11.63 6.52 -12.00
CA ALA A 147 -10.27 7.07 -12.10
C ALA A 147 -9.72 7.63 -10.77
N THR A 148 -10.58 8.07 -9.85
CA THR A 148 -10.14 8.50 -8.50
C THR A 148 -9.50 7.37 -7.71
N LEU A 149 -10.06 6.15 -7.81
CA LEU A 149 -9.53 4.96 -7.15
C LEU A 149 -8.34 4.38 -7.93
N THR A 150 -8.48 4.22 -9.24
CA THR A 150 -7.45 3.56 -10.05
C THR A 150 -6.14 4.37 -10.07
N ASN A 151 -6.21 5.71 -10.08
CA ASN A 151 -5.03 6.57 -9.90
C ASN A 151 -4.30 6.27 -8.58
N ALA A 152 -5.03 6.18 -7.45
CA ALA A 152 -4.44 5.91 -6.15
C ALA A 152 -3.79 4.52 -6.09
N THR A 153 -4.44 3.50 -6.68
CA THR A 153 -3.87 2.14 -6.74
C THR A 153 -2.65 2.06 -7.65
N MET A 154 -2.57 2.85 -8.72
CA MET A 154 -1.38 2.90 -9.59
C MET A 154 -0.20 3.57 -8.87
N PHE A 155 -0.47 4.64 -8.09
CA PHE A 155 0.55 5.24 -7.23
C PHE A 155 1.07 4.24 -6.19
N ALA A 156 0.16 3.51 -5.52
CA ALA A 156 0.55 2.44 -4.60
C ALA A 156 1.36 1.36 -5.32
N THR A 157 0.98 0.96 -6.54
CA THR A 157 1.72 -0.02 -7.37
C THR A 157 3.18 0.39 -7.53
N MET A 158 3.44 1.64 -7.95
CA MET A 158 4.80 2.13 -8.16
C MET A 158 5.57 2.30 -6.84
N ASP A 159 4.90 2.68 -5.76
CA ASP A 159 5.52 2.78 -4.44
C ASP A 159 6.02 1.42 -3.92
N ARG A 160 5.29 0.32 -4.20
CA ARG A 160 5.74 -1.04 -3.88
C ARG A 160 6.98 -1.43 -4.66
N LEU A 161 7.05 -1.07 -5.94
CA LEU A 161 8.26 -1.30 -6.72
C LEU A 161 9.46 -0.54 -6.12
N GLY A 162 9.25 0.72 -5.73
CA GLY A 162 10.27 1.51 -5.02
C GLY A 162 10.70 0.85 -3.71
N SER A 163 9.76 0.34 -2.91
CA SER A 163 10.05 -0.38 -1.67
C SER A 163 10.87 -1.65 -1.92
N ALA A 164 10.50 -2.45 -2.93
CA ALA A 164 11.27 -3.63 -3.33
C ALA A 164 12.70 -3.28 -3.79
N GLN A 165 12.85 -2.16 -4.50
CA GLN A 165 14.16 -1.64 -4.94
C GLN A 165 15.01 -1.21 -3.75
N TYR A 166 14.44 -0.47 -2.78
CA TYR A 166 15.19 -0.04 -1.60
C TYR A 166 15.55 -1.20 -0.67
N LEU A 167 14.66 -2.18 -0.47
CA LEU A 167 15.02 -3.43 0.21
C LEU A 167 16.17 -4.14 -0.50
N SER A 168 16.14 -4.20 -1.84
CA SER A 168 17.26 -4.77 -2.62
C SER A 168 18.56 -3.97 -2.43
N ARG A 169 18.48 -2.64 -2.38
CA ARG A 169 19.64 -1.77 -2.17
C ARG A 169 20.22 -1.89 -0.77
N ILE A 170 19.40 -2.14 0.26
CA ILE A 170 19.91 -2.49 1.60
C ILE A 170 20.82 -3.71 1.51
N GLY A 171 20.40 -4.76 0.79
CA GLY A 171 21.22 -5.96 0.59
C GLY A 171 22.53 -5.69 -0.13
N LEU A 172 22.51 -4.86 -1.18
CA LEU A 172 23.71 -4.44 -1.89
C LEU A 172 24.64 -3.59 -1.02
N LEU A 173 24.09 -2.73 -0.17
CA LEU A 173 24.89 -1.95 0.77
C LEU A 173 25.58 -2.85 1.81
N LEU A 174 24.88 -3.88 2.29
CA LEU A 174 25.38 -4.80 3.31
C LEU A 174 26.47 -5.75 2.77
N ASP A 175 26.35 -6.20 1.52
CA ASP A 175 27.32 -7.15 0.92
C ASP A 175 28.40 -6.49 0.04
N GLY A 176 28.43 -5.16 -0.02
CA GLY A 176 29.42 -4.41 -0.80
C GLY A 176 29.19 -4.48 -2.32
N ASN A 177 27.92 -4.47 -2.75
CA ASN A 177 27.45 -4.57 -4.13
C ASN A 177 27.81 -5.91 -4.82
N GLN A 178 27.93 -6.99 -4.05
CA GLN A 178 28.21 -8.32 -4.61
C GLN A 178 26.94 -9.02 -5.10
N GLY A 179 25.78 -8.70 -4.53
CA GLY A 179 24.49 -9.31 -4.88
C GLY A 179 24.23 -10.68 -4.26
N THR A 180 25.22 -11.26 -3.59
CA THR A 180 25.14 -12.54 -2.88
C THR A 180 24.07 -12.55 -1.79
N SER A 181 23.87 -11.44 -1.08
CA SER A 181 22.81 -11.32 -0.06
C SER A 181 21.41 -11.41 -0.68
N LEU A 182 21.24 -10.89 -1.90
CA LEU A 182 19.96 -10.95 -2.63
C LEU A 182 19.67 -12.34 -3.18
N GLU A 183 20.70 -13.09 -3.58
CA GLU A 183 20.59 -14.48 -3.98
C GLU A 183 20.18 -15.35 -2.77
N GLN A 184 20.85 -15.17 -1.63
CA GLN A 184 20.50 -15.88 -0.40
C GLN A 184 19.09 -15.53 0.07
N ALA A 185 18.71 -14.25 0.09
CA ALA A 185 17.36 -13.83 0.46
C ALA A 185 16.27 -14.45 -0.43
N LYS A 186 16.56 -14.68 -1.72
CA LYS A 186 15.66 -15.41 -2.61
C LYS A 186 15.55 -16.88 -2.21
N GLN A 187 16.66 -17.53 -1.85
CA GLN A 187 16.62 -18.91 -1.35
C GLN A 187 15.85 -19.00 -0.05
N ASP A 188 16.01 -18.04 0.86
CA ASP A 188 15.27 -17.97 2.13
C ASP A 188 13.77 -17.81 1.88
N TRP A 189 13.37 -16.91 0.98
CA TRP A 189 11.97 -16.78 0.55
C TRP A 189 11.41 -18.09 -0.01
N LEU A 190 12.19 -18.81 -0.82
CA LEU A 190 11.75 -20.03 -1.47
C LEU A 190 11.75 -21.26 -0.55
N GLY A 191 12.63 -21.31 0.46
CA GLY A 191 12.91 -22.53 1.23
C GLY A 191 12.76 -22.42 2.75
N CYS A 192 12.89 -21.23 3.37
CA CYS A 192 12.72 -21.11 4.82
C CYS A 192 11.26 -21.34 5.20
N ALA A 193 11.02 -22.23 6.15
CA ALA A 193 9.69 -22.48 6.72
C ALA A 193 9.01 -21.18 7.23
N CYS A 194 9.81 -20.27 7.79
CA CYS A 194 9.38 -18.96 8.29
C CYS A 194 8.69 -18.08 7.24
N TRP A 195 9.10 -18.17 5.98
CA TRP A 195 8.56 -17.37 4.87
C TRP A 195 7.40 -18.04 4.13
N GLN A 196 7.21 -19.36 4.30
CA GLN A 196 6.27 -20.11 3.47
C GLN A 196 4.80 -19.68 3.66
N PRO A 197 4.29 -19.39 4.87
CA PRO A 197 2.91 -18.94 5.01
C PRO A 197 2.64 -17.59 4.31
N LEU A 198 3.60 -16.65 4.37
CA LEU A 198 3.50 -15.38 3.65
C LEU A 198 3.54 -15.61 2.14
N ARG A 199 4.52 -16.39 1.67
CA ARG A 199 4.67 -16.70 0.25
C ARG A 199 3.41 -17.38 -0.31
N GLN A 200 2.87 -18.38 0.39
CA GLN A 200 1.63 -19.05 0.01
C GLN A 200 0.48 -18.05 -0.10
N SER A 201 0.33 -17.15 0.89
CA SER A 201 -0.73 -16.15 0.88
C SER A 201 -0.59 -15.19 -0.32
N MET A 202 0.63 -14.76 -0.64
CA MET A 202 0.89 -13.93 -1.83
C MET A 202 0.56 -14.66 -3.13
N GLU A 203 0.95 -15.93 -3.27
CA GLU A 203 0.61 -16.76 -4.43
C GLU A 203 -0.90 -17.00 -4.55
N GLN A 204 -1.62 -17.10 -3.43
CA GLN A 204 -3.09 -17.16 -3.40
C GLN A 204 -3.72 -15.84 -3.84
N MET A 205 -3.18 -14.69 -3.41
CA MET A 205 -3.65 -13.38 -3.86
C MET A 205 -3.55 -13.20 -5.38
N PHE A 206 -2.51 -13.74 -6.03
CA PHE A 206 -2.34 -13.64 -7.48
C PHE A 206 -3.45 -14.30 -8.30
N VAL A 207 -4.25 -15.18 -7.67
CA VAL A 207 -5.36 -15.87 -8.34
C VAL A 207 -6.74 -15.34 -7.93
N VAL A 208 -6.81 -14.38 -7.01
CA VAL A 208 -8.06 -13.70 -6.63
C VAL A 208 -8.59 -12.91 -7.83
N LYS A 209 -9.87 -13.09 -8.15
CA LYS A 209 -10.52 -12.45 -9.31
C LYS A 209 -11.28 -11.19 -8.95
N ASP A 210 -11.88 -11.15 -7.76
CA ASP A 210 -12.52 -9.95 -7.25
C ASP A 210 -11.44 -8.95 -6.83
N TRP A 211 -11.32 -7.85 -7.59
CA TRP A 211 -10.31 -6.84 -7.33
C TRP A 211 -10.49 -6.15 -5.97
N TYR A 212 -11.72 -6.10 -5.44
CA TYR A 212 -12.01 -5.46 -4.16
C TYR A 212 -11.62 -6.39 -3.01
N GLU A 213 -11.87 -7.70 -3.14
CA GLU A 213 -11.31 -8.70 -2.23
C GLU A 213 -9.79 -8.60 -2.18
N LEU A 214 -9.14 -8.55 -3.35
CA LEU A 214 -7.69 -8.41 -3.46
C LEU A 214 -7.18 -7.11 -2.80
N PHE A 215 -7.92 -6.01 -2.97
CA PHE A 215 -7.62 -4.74 -2.33
C PHE A 215 -7.63 -4.84 -0.80
N ILE A 216 -8.61 -5.54 -0.22
CA ILE A 216 -8.69 -5.79 1.23
C ILE A 216 -7.54 -6.68 1.69
N ALA A 217 -7.34 -7.81 1.00
CA ALA A 217 -6.32 -8.79 1.35
C ALA A 217 -4.94 -8.11 1.40
N GLN A 218 -4.56 -7.39 0.34
CA GLN A 218 -3.26 -6.74 0.24
C GLN A 218 -3.16 -5.47 1.10
N ASN A 219 -3.99 -4.45 0.79
CA ASN A 219 -3.76 -3.07 1.23
C ASN A 219 -4.32 -2.77 2.64
N LEU A 220 -5.25 -3.60 3.12
CA LEU A 220 -5.77 -3.48 4.47
C LEU A 220 -5.15 -4.51 5.39
N VAL A 221 -5.35 -5.79 5.10
CA VAL A 221 -5.03 -6.89 6.02
C VAL A 221 -3.53 -7.12 6.06
N PHE A 222 -2.90 -7.57 4.98
CA PHE A 222 -1.49 -7.94 5.01
C PHE A 222 -0.60 -6.74 5.36
N ASP A 223 -0.77 -5.58 4.74
CA ASP A 223 0.00 -4.40 5.14
C ASP A 223 -0.27 -3.97 6.59
N GLY A 224 -1.52 -4.13 7.04
CA GLY A 224 -1.95 -3.84 8.41
C GLY A 224 -1.21 -4.64 9.47
N TYR A 225 -0.68 -5.81 9.10
CA TYR A 225 0.14 -6.65 9.97
C TYR A 225 1.63 -6.50 9.69
N PHE A 226 2.03 -6.53 8.41
CA PHE A 226 3.44 -6.65 8.02
C PHE A 226 4.25 -5.37 8.23
N TYR A 227 3.70 -4.19 7.94
CA TYR A 227 4.43 -2.95 8.22
C TYR A 227 4.64 -2.74 9.73
N PRO A 228 3.62 -2.89 10.60
CA PRO A 228 3.82 -2.84 12.04
C PRO A 228 4.74 -3.94 12.58
N LEU A 229 4.65 -5.18 12.08
CA LEU A 229 5.53 -6.28 12.47
C LEU A 229 7.00 -5.96 12.18
N VAL A 230 7.30 -5.55 10.94
CA VAL A 230 8.69 -5.26 10.54
C VAL A 230 9.23 -4.10 11.36
N LYS A 231 8.44 -3.04 11.58
CA LYS A 231 8.82 -1.94 12.45
C LYS A 231 9.11 -2.40 13.88
N LEU A 232 8.24 -3.25 14.45
CA LEU A 232 8.41 -3.81 15.79
C LEU A 232 9.73 -4.59 15.92
N ILE A 233 10.00 -5.51 14.97
CA ILE A 233 11.23 -6.33 14.99
C ILE A 233 12.46 -5.44 14.79
N VAL A 234 12.43 -4.48 13.87
CA VAL A 234 13.55 -3.56 13.66
C VAL A 234 13.84 -2.74 14.93
N ASP A 235 12.81 -2.17 15.55
CA ASP A 235 12.98 -1.34 16.74
C ASP A 235 13.46 -2.17 17.95
N ARG A 236 12.84 -3.33 18.20
CA ARG A 236 13.14 -4.20 19.34
C ARG A 236 14.48 -4.93 19.20
N ASP A 237 14.76 -5.51 18.03
CA ASP A 237 15.87 -6.46 17.89
C ASP A 237 17.12 -5.84 17.28
N LEU A 238 16.97 -4.80 16.46
CA LEU A 238 18.09 -4.17 15.78
C LEU A 238 18.45 -2.85 16.47
N VAL A 239 17.51 -1.90 16.53
CA VAL A 239 17.79 -0.56 17.06
C VAL A 239 18.17 -0.61 18.54
N ALA A 240 17.41 -1.32 19.38
CA ALA A 240 17.70 -1.44 20.81
C ALA A 240 19.06 -2.09 21.12
N HIS A 241 19.62 -2.84 20.15
CA HIS A 241 20.89 -3.55 20.28
C HIS A 241 22.04 -2.88 19.50
N GLY A 242 21.86 -1.63 19.07
CA GLY A 242 22.94 -0.81 18.48
C GLY A 242 22.96 -0.76 16.95
N ALA A 243 21.98 -1.35 16.26
CA ALA A 243 21.86 -1.31 14.80
C ALA A 243 20.95 -0.16 14.32
N ALA A 244 21.07 1.03 14.92
CA ALA A 244 20.24 2.20 14.59
C ALA A 244 20.36 2.66 13.13
N ALA A 245 21.45 2.32 12.42
CA ALA A 245 21.57 2.63 11.00
C ALA A 245 20.49 1.94 10.15
N ILE A 246 19.97 0.78 10.59
CA ILE A 246 18.92 0.05 9.86
C ILE A 246 17.61 0.85 9.83
N SER A 247 17.25 1.55 10.91
CA SER A 247 16.02 2.36 10.92
C SER A 247 16.08 3.54 9.94
N LEU A 248 17.27 4.11 9.70
CA LEU A 248 17.47 5.13 8.67
C LEU A 248 17.24 4.57 7.26
N LEU A 249 17.67 3.33 7.01
CA LEU A 249 17.53 2.66 5.72
C LEU A 249 16.09 2.20 5.43
N THR A 250 15.28 1.98 6.47
CA THR A 250 13.87 1.59 6.35
C THR A 250 12.88 2.73 6.61
N ALA A 251 13.36 3.97 6.76
CA ALA A 251 12.53 5.12 7.14
C ALA A 251 11.35 5.36 6.17
N PHE A 252 11.62 5.26 4.86
CA PHE A 252 10.59 5.44 3.83
C PHE A 252 9.41 4.49 4.00
N MET A 253 9.64 3.20 4.27
CA MET A 253 8.57 2.21 4.37
C MET A 253 7.62 2.54 5.54
N ASN A 254 8.18 3.00 6.67
CA ASN A 254 7.39 3.41 7.84
C ASN A 254 6.56 4.67 7.54
N GLU A 255 7.21 5.72 7.03
CA GLU A 255 6.54 6.99 6.69
C GLU A 255 5.49 6.80 5.59
N TRP A 256 5.80 5.98 4.59
CA TRP A 256 4.90 5.64 3.50
C TRP A 256 3.64 4.92 4.01
N PHE A 257 3.78 3.98 4.94
CA PHE A 257 2.64 3.27 5.51
C PHE A 257 1.76 4.20 6.35
N GLU A 258 2.35 5.09 7.14
CA GLU A 258 1.60 6.12 7.90
C GLU A 258 0.87 7.08 6.95
N GLU A 259 1.51 7.52 5.87
CA GLU A 259 0.92 8.39 4.85
C GLU A 259 -0.23 7.72 4.09
N THR A 260 -0.12 6.41 3.81
CA THR A 260 -1.04 5.71 2.90
C THR A 260 -2.21 5.03 3.59
N GLN A 261 -2.12 4.63 4.86
CA GLN A 261 -3.26 4.05 5.56
C GLN A 261 -4.57 4.87 5.45
N PRO A 262 -4.55 6.23 5.55
CA PRO A 262 -5.76 7.03 5.43
C PRO A 262 -6.55 6.87 4.13
N TRP A 263 -5.92 6.62 2.98
CA TRP A 263 -6.66 6.48 1.72
C TRP A 263 -7.36 5.13 1.62
N VAL A 264 -6.69 4.05 2.07
CA VAL A 264 -7.30 2.72 2.19
C VAL A 264 -8.49 2.80 3.17
N ASN A 265 -8.30 3.45 4.31
CA ASN A 265 -9.35 3.64 5.32
C ASN A 265 -10.54 4.42 4.76
N SER A 266 -10.29 5.48 3.97
CA SER A 266 -11.32 6.29 3.31
C SER A 266 -12.16 5.45 2.35
N VAL A 267 -11.52 4.67 1.47
CA VAL A 267 -12.19 3.80 0.49
C VAL A 267 -13.10 2.78 1.19
N LEU A 268 -12.57 2.08 2.21
CA LEU A 268 -13.32 1.05 2.93
C LEU A 268 -14.46 1.62 3.76
N LYS A 269 -14.23 2.73 4.47
CA LYS A 269 -15.26 3.41 5.26
C LYS A 269 -16.42 3.87 4.37
N THR A 270 -16.12 4.47 3.23
CA THR A 270 -17.15 4.91 2.27
C THR A 270 -17.93 3.71 1.71
N THR A 271 -17.24 2.62 1.39
CA THR A 271 -17.88 1.41 0.83
C THR A 271 -18.75 0.68 1.86
N ALA A 272 -18.31 0.63 3.12
CA ALA A 272 -19.08 0.08 4.23
C ALA A 272 -20.35 0.89 4.52
N ALA A 273 -20.29 2.21 4.34
CA ALA A 273 -21.44 3.10 4.55
C ALA A 273 -22.46 3.06 3.39
N GLU A 274 -22.08 2.56 2.22
CA GLU A 274 -22.95 2.47 1.04
C GLU A 274 -24.12 1.49 1.26
N SER A 275 -23.86 0.33 1.85
CA SER A 275 -24.90 -0.66 2.13
C SER A 275 -24.46 -1.68 3.18
N GLU A 276 -25.44 -2.26 3.87
CA GLU A 276 -25.22 -3.36 4.81
C GLU A 276 -24.62 -4.60 4.12
N HIS A 277 -25.05 -4.88 2.89
CA HIS A 277 -24.51 -5.98 2.09
C HIS A 277 -23.00 -5.83 1.84
N ASN A 278 -22.56 -4.63 1.40
CA ASN A 278 -21.13 -4.36 1.23
C ASN A 278 -20.40 -4.54 2.57
N ARG A 279 -20.91 -3.94 3.65
CA ARG A 279 -20.30 -4.01 4.98
C ARG A 279 -20.04 -5.46 5.42
N GLN A 280 -21.05 -6.33 5.27
CA GLN A 280 -20.93 -7.75 5.59
C GLN A 280 -19.90 -8.47 4.71
N GLN A 281 -19.88 -8.17 3.40
CA GLN A 281 -18.89 -8.75 2.49
C GLN A 281 -17.47 -8.32 2.82
N LEU A 282 -17.25 -7.04 3.15
CA LEU A 282 -15.95 -6.54 3.60
C LEU A 282 -15.50 -7.27 4.87
N ILE A 283 -16.37 -7.37 5.88
CA ILE A 283 -16.07 -8.07 7.13
C ILE A 283 -15.72 -9.55 6.89
N SER A 284 -16.48 -10.23 6.02
CA SER A 284 -16.23 -11.63 5.66
C SER A 284 -14.84 -11.82 5.04
N TRP A 285 -14.48 -10.98 4.07
CA TRP A 285 -13.15 -11.02 3.46
C TRP A 285 -12.05 -10.69 4.47
N ILE A 286 -12.24 -9.68 5.33
CA ILE A 286 -11.26 -9.33 6.37
C ILE A 286 -11.01 -10.52 7.28
N ALA A 287 -12.06 -11.18 7.79
CA ALA A 287 -11.92 -12.33 8.68
C ALA A 287 -11.16 -13.48 8.01
N ASN A 288 -11.47 -13.78 6.74
CA ASN A 288 -10.80 -14.83 5.98
C ASN A 288 -9.30 -14.56 5.81
N TRP A 289 -8.94 -13.35 5.36
CA TRP A 289 -7.54 -12.98 5.11
C TRP A 289 -6.76 -12.72 6.39
N GLN A 290 -7.40 -12.28 7.47
CA GLN A 290 -6.75 -12.05 8.76
C GLN A 290 -6.19 -13.35 9.35
N GLY A 291 -6.91 -14.47 9.24
CA GLY A 291 -6.40 -15.77 9.70
C GLY A 291 -5.09 -16.17 9.02
N GLN A 292 -4.96 -15.89 7.72
CA GLN A 292 -3.76 -16.16 6.94
C GLN A 292 -2.61 -15.19 7.30
N ALA A 293 -2.92 -13.91 7.44
CA ALA A 293 -1.95 -12.89 7.86
C ALA A 293 -1.37 -13.21 9.25
N ARG A 294 -2.22 -13.56 10.23
CA ARG A 294 -1.79 -13.97 11.58
C ARG A 294 -0.88 -15.20 11.54
N SER A 295 -1.21 -16.19 10.71
CA SER A 295 -0.37 -17.39 10.53
C SER A 295 1.01 -17.04 9.99
N ALA A 296 1.10 -16.10 9.05
CA ALA A 296 2.37 -15.64 8.51
C ALA A 296 3.18 -14.76 9.47
N VAL A 297 2.50 -13.89 10.23
CA VAL A 297 3.11 -13.09 11.31
C VAL A 297 3.71 -13.99 12.39
N LEU A 298 2.96 -15.00 12.85
CA LEU A 298 3.45 -15.95 13.85
C LEU A 298 4.72 -16.68 13.41
N ALA A 299 4.78 -17.13 12.15
CA ALA A 299 5.96 -17.81 11.62
C ALA A 299 7.20 -16.92 11.62
N LEU A 300 7.04 -15.61 11.37
CA LEU A 300 8.13 -14.65 11.46
C LEU A 300 8.48 -14.28 12.89
N LEU A 301 7.50 -14.05 13.78
CA LEU A 301 7.78 -13.80 15.19
C LEU A 301 8.61 -14.94 15.80
N GLN A 302 8.25 -16.20 15.54
CA GLN A 302 9.03 -17.35 15.98
C GLN A 302 10.46 -17.39 15.42
N ALA A 303 10.67 -16.91 14.19
CA ALA A 303 11.99 -16.86 13.56
C ALA A 303 12.86 -15.68 14.04
N PHE A 304 12.26 -14.64 14.59
CA PHE A 304 12.91 -13.39 14.99
C PHE A 304 12.73 -13.08 16.48
N ASP A 305 12.69 -14.09 17.35
CA ASP A 305 12.64 -13.95 18.81
C ASP A 305 11.41 -13.17 19.35
N GLY A 306 10.32 -13.15 18.59
CA GLY A 306 9.03 -12.63 19.03
C GLY A 306 8.13 -13.70 19.64
N ASP A 307 7.09 -13.26 20.32
CA ASP A 307 6.17 -14.11 21.06
C ASP A 307 4.68 -13.78 20.80
N GLU A 308 3.80 -14.43 21.54
CA GLU A 308 2.35 -14.25 21.40
C GLU A 308 1.90 -12.84 21.82
N THR A 309 2.63 -12.17 22.71
CA THR A 309 2.32 -10.79 23.12
C THR A 309 2.58 -9.78 22.00
N ASP A 310 3.58 -10.05 21.14
CA ASP A 310 3.78 -9.27 19.91
C ASP A 310 2.61 -9.45 18.93
N LEU A 311 2.10 -10.68 18.79
CA LEU A 311 0.92 -10.92 17.95
C LEU A 311 -0.31 -10.20 18.51
N GLU A 312 -0.54 -10.27 19.82
CA GLU A 312 -1.64 -9.56 20.48
C GLU A 312 -1.56 -8.05 20.25
N LEU A 313 -0.35 -7.46 20.34
CA LEU A 313 -0.13 -6.05 20.02
C LEU A 313 -0.52 -5.71 18.57
N LEU A 314 -0.16 -6.56 17.61
CA LEU A 314 -0.49 -6.36 16.20
C LEU A 314 -2.00 -6.53 15.94
N ASP A 315 -2.62 -7.53 16.57
CA ASP A 315 -4.07 -7.75 16.54
C ASP A 315 -4.82 -6.52 17.11
N ASP A 316 -4.33 -5.94 18.21
CA ASP A 316 -4.87 -4.74 18.84
C ASP A 316 -4.77 -3.50 17.93
N LEU A 317 -3.62 -3.30 17.28
CA LEU A 317 -3.42 -2.21 16.34
C LEU A 317 -4.37 -2.34 15.15
N PHE A 318 -4.50 -3.55 14.60
CA PHE A 318 -5.40 -3.83 13.49
C PHE A 318 -6.87 -3.65 13.90
N ALA A 319 -7.29 -4.17 15.05
CA ALA A 319 -8.63 -4.00 15.58
C ALA A 319 -8.99 -2.51 15.81
N LYS A 320 -8.06 -1.71 16.36
CA LYS A 320 -8.23 -0.26 16.50
C LYS A 320 -8.41 0.44 15.15
N ARG A 321 -7.68 0.01 14.11
CA ARG A 321 -7.84 0.53 12.74
C ARG A 321 -9.23 0.18 12.19
N LEU A 322 -9.66 -1.07 12.30
CA LEU A 322 -10.98 -1.53 11.85
C LEU A 322 -12.14 -0.79 12.53
N SER A 323 -12.02 -0.57 13.84
CA SER A 323 -13.03 0.17 14.61
C SER A 323 -13.22 1.60 14.12
N LYS A 324 -12.12 2.30 13.78
CA LYS A 324 -12.17 3.67 13.24
C LYS A 324 -12.89 3.78 11.89
N ILE A 325 -12.94 2.69 11.12
CA ILE A 325 -13.59 2.65 9.80
C ILE A 325 -14.93 1.91 9.80
N GLY A 326 -15.42 1.49 10.98
CA GLY A 326 -16.74 0.86 11.13
C GLY A 326 -16.82 -0.60 10.68
N LEU A 327 -15.70 -1.34 10.72
CA LEU A 327 -15.60 -2.74 10.26
C LEU A 327 -15.20 -3.68 11.41
N ASN A 328 -15.91 -3.63 12.54
CA ASN A 328 -15.62 -4.49 13.69
C ASN A 328 -15.95 -5.96 13.38
N LEU A 329 -15.00 -6.87 13.64
CA LEU A 329 -15.17 -8.31 13.39
C LEU A 329 -16.08 -9.02 14.40
N VAL A 330 -16.41 -8.37 15.52
CA VAL A 330 -17.24 -8.95 16.61
C VAL A 330 -18.72 -9.07 16.20
N GLU A 331 -19.16 -8.42 15.13
CA GLU A 331 -20.57 -8.42 14.69
C GLU A 331 -20.99 -9.65 13.87
N VAL A 332 -20.12 -10.64 13.63
CA VAL A 332 -20.42 -11.82 12.77
C VAL A 332 -20.97 -13.02 13.55
N ALA A 333 -21.09 -12.90 14.88
CA ALA A 333 -21.70 -13.93 15.73
C ALA A 333 -23.03 -13.44 16.31
N ALA A 334 -24.07 -13.30 15.47
CA ALA A 334 -25.47 -13.20 15.89
C ALA A 334 -26.40 -13.83 14.85
#